data_AF-A0A8X8WDB1-F1
#
_entry.id   AF-A0A8X8WDB1-F1
#
_cell.length_a   1.000
_cell.length_b   1.000
_cell.length_c   1.000
_cell.angle_alpha   90.00
_cell.angle_beta   90.00
_cell.angle_gamma   90.00
#
_symmetry.space_group_name_H-M   'P 1'
#
loop_
_entity.id
_entity.type
_entity.pdbx_description
1 polymer ?
#
loop_
_entity_poly.entity_id
_entity_poly.type
_entity_poly.pdbx_seq_one_letter_code
_entity_poly.pdbx_strand_id
1 'polypeptide(L)'
;MPIYAFADEWRLHSPSHSRVASLSQAPSEIDVHPPDVVKTKGSGRRPLTSLEQAMKMKTKPGRKCAECGEVGNHDARNCKKIKEMQKKK
;
A
#
# COMPACT_ATOMS: atom_id res chain seq x y z
N MET A 1 67.37 13.66 -21.88
CA MET A 1 66.01 13.13 -21.64
C MET A 1 65.05 13.91 -22.51
N PRO A 2 64.77 13.46 -23.74
CA PRO A 2 63.77 14.08 -24.61
C PRO A 2 62.37 13.69 -24.11
N ILE A 3 61.62 14.70 -23.68
CA ILE A 3 60.18 14.66 -23.40
C ILE A 3 59.47 14.24 -24.69
N TYR A 4 58.89 13.05 -24.64
CA TYR A 4 58.24 12.36 -25.74
C TYR A 4 57.22 13.24 -26.47
N ALA A 5 57.38 13.30 -27.80
CA ALA A 5 56.37 13.73 -28.74
C ALA A 5 55.14 12.83 -28.62
N PHE A 6 54.03 13.37 -28.11
CA PHE A 6 52.77 12.63 -27.99
C PHE A 6 51.55 13.57 -28.09
N ALA A 7 51.57 14.51 -29.04
CA ALA A 7 50.55 15.56 -29.10
C ALA A 7 49.78 15.66 -30.42
N ASP A 8 50.00 14.80 -31.42
CA ASP A 8 49.35 14.97 -32.73
C ASP A 8 48.79 13.68 -33.36
N GLU A 9 48.43 12.67 -32.55
CA GLU A 9 47.79 11.43 -33.06
C GLU A 9 46.34 11.22 -32.59
N TRP A 10 45.71 12.22 -31.96
CA TRP A 10 44.30 12.12 -31.52
C TRP A 10 43.32 12.99 -32.33
N ARG A 11 43.75 13.58 -33.44
CA ARG A 11 42.90 14.49 -34.25
C ARG A 11 42.28 13.84 -35.50
N LEU A 12 42.61 12.59 -35.82
CA LEU A 12 42.15 11.94 -37.07
C LEU A 12 41.04 10.90 -36.90
N HIS A 13 40.55 10.66 -35.69
CA HIS A 13 39.34 9.86 -35.47
C HIS A 13 38.26 10.73 -34.82
N SER A 14 37.85 11.81 -35.49
CA SER A 14 36.50 12.35 -35.29
C SER A 14 35.54 11.39 -35.98
N PRO A 15 34.66 10.68 -35.25
CA PRO A 15 33.59 9.93 -35.88
C PRO A 15 32.80 10.92 -36.74
N SER A 16 32.74 10.66 -38.04
CA SER A 16 31.89 11.40 -38.96
C SER A 16 30.52 11.54 -38.32
N HIS A 17 30.08 12.77 -38.09
CA HIS A 17 28.70 13.09 -37.69
C HIS A 17 27.77 12.65 -38.82
N SER A 18 27.50 11.35 -38.91
CA SER A 18 26.48 10.78 -39.78
C SER A 18 25.32 10.31 -38.91
N ARG A 19 24.35 11.22 -38.81
CA ARG A 19 22.94 10.98 -38.47
C ARG A 19 22.65 10.52 -37.05
N VAL A 20 22.44 11.50 -36.17
CA VAL A 20 21.28 11.46 -35.27
C VAL A 20 20.38 12.66 -35.58
N ALA A 21 19.70 12.55 -36.71
CA ALA A 21 18.51 13.35 -36.98
C ALA A 21 17.38 12.41 -37.38
N SER A 22 17.14 11.39 -36.57
CA SER A 22 15.76 11.00 -36.32
C SER A 22 15.35 11.79 -35.10
N LEU A 23 14.88 13.02 -35.32
CA LEU A 23 13.82 13.54 -34.46
C LEU A 23 12.65 12.60 -34.71
N SER A 24 12.69 11.43 -34.06
CA SER A 24 11.52 10.61 -33.80
C SER A 24 10.54 11.57 -33.19
N GLN A 25 9.54 11.95 -33.98
CA GLN A 25 8.45 12.84 -33.62
C GLN A 25 8.09 12.55 -32.17
N ALA A 26 8.29 13.52 -31.27
CA ALA A 26 7.84 13.35 -29.90
C ALA A 26 6.34 13.01 -29.98
N PRO A 27 5.87 11.95 -29.30
CA PRO A 27 4.47 11.56 -29.39
C PRO A 27 3.60 12.75 -29.00
N SER A 28 2.57 13.02 -29.81
CA SER A 28 1.64 14.13 -29.61
C SER A 28 0.86 14.01 -28.29
N GLU A 29 0.70 12.77 -27.81
CA GLU A 29 0.05 12.45 -26.55
C GLU A 29 0.94 11.48 -25.75
N ILE A 30 1.17 11.82 -24.49
CA ILE A 30 1.94 11.03 -23.53
C ILE A 30 1.02 10.79 -22.34
N ASP A 31 0.65 9.53 -22.10
CA ASP A 31 -0.08 9.15 -20.91
C ASP A 31 0.89 8.85 -19.76
N VAL A 32 1.06 9.82 -18.87
CA VAL A 32 1.94 9.70 -17.70
C VAL A 32 1.13 9.12 -16.54
N HIS A 33 1.43 7.88 -16.17
CA HIS A 33 0.86 7.29 -14.97
C HIS A 33 1.43 7.98 -13.72
N PRO A 34 0.59 8.31 -12.72
CA PRO A 34 1.09 8.83 -11.46
C PRO A 34 1.99 7.78 -10.78
N PRO A 35 3.02 8.22 -10.04
CA PRO A 35 3.89 7.29 -9.32
C PRO A 35 3.09 6.53 -8.26
N ASP A 36 3.52 5.30 -7.99
CA ASP A 36 2.95 4.52 -6.90
C ASP A 36 3.07 5.27 -5.58
N VAL A 37 1.94 5.46 -4.90
CA VAL A 37 1.92 6.12 -3.59
C VAL A 37 2.49 5.16 -2.56
N VAL A 38 3.79 5.29 -2.30
CA VAL A 38 4.48 4.52 -1.26
C VAL A 38 4.18 5.13 0.11
N LYS A 39 3.91 4.26 1.09
CA LYS A 39 3.75 4.69 2.48
C LYS A 39 5.10 5.11 3.06
N THR A 40 5.30 6.41 3.29
CA THR A 40 6.48 6.98 3.94
C THR A 40 6.34 6.99 5.47
N LYS A 41 7.43 7.26 6.20
CA LYS A 41 7.38 7.42 7.67
C LYS A 41 6.46 8.60 8.02
N GLY A 42 5.33 8.30 8.65
CA GLY A 42 4.29 9.29 8.97
C GLY A 42 3.09 9.30 8.01
N SER A 43 3.14 8.53 6.91
CA SER A 43 1.95 8.31 6.08
C SER A 43 1.08 7.24 6.76
N GLY A 44 0.07 7.68 7.48
CA GLY A 44 -0.84 6.80 8.22
C GLY A 44 -1.68 7.60 9.19
N ARG A 45 -2.71 6.97 9.74
CA ARG A 45 -3.45 7.56 10.85
C ARG A 45 -2.63 7.44 12.12
N ARG A 46 -2.73 8.44 12.98
CA ARG A 46 -2.14 8.41 14.33
C ARG A 46 -2.73 7.22 15.11
N PRO A 47 -1.94 6.48 15.91
CA PRO A 47 -2.48 5.51 16.83
C PRO A 47 -3.43 6.20 17.82
N LEU A 48 -4.54 5.53 18.09
CA LEU A 48 -5.62 6.05 18.92
C LEU A 48 -5.25 5.91 20.41
N THR A 49 -5.55 6.92 21.23
CA THR A 49 -5.30 6.88 22.67
C THR A 49 -6.16 5.83 23.37
N SER A 50 -5.78 5.40 24.58
CA SER A 50 -6.55 4.43 25.37
C SER A 50 -8.00 4.88 25.61
N LEU A 51 -8.21 6.17 25.88
CA LEU A 51 -9.52 6.76 26.12
C LEU A 51 -10.38 6.70 24.85
N GLU A 52 -9.84 7.11 23.70
CA GLU A 52 -10.52 7.04 22.41
C GLU A 52 -10.82 5.59 21.99
N GLN A 53 -9.92 4.64 22.27
CA GLN A 53 -10.18 3.20 22.06
C GLN A 53 -11.33 2.72 22.94
N ALA A 54 -11.35 3.08 24.22
CA ALA A 54 -12.44 2.72 25.13
C ALA A 54 -13.79 3.29 24.67
N MET A 55 -13.82 4.55 24.22
CA MET A 55 -15.04 5.15 23.64
C MET A 55 -15.50 4.37 22.40
N LYS A 56 -14.58 4.01 21.50
CA LYS A 56 -14.90 3.21 20.32
C LYS A 56 -15.38 1.79 20.65
N MET A 57 -14.93 1.20 21.76
CA MET A 57 -15.41 -0.11 22.20
C MET A 57 -16.80 -0.01 22.83
N LYS A 58 -17.11 1.08 23.54
CA LYS A 58 -18.43 1.34 24.12
C LYS A 58 -19.52 1.54 23.05
N THR A 59 -19.18 2.07 21.87
CA THR A 59 -20.14 2.28 20.78
C THR A 59 -20.43 1.02 19.97
N LYS A 60 -19.62 -0.04 20.10
CA LYS A 60 -19.86 -1.29 19.37
C LYS A 60 -21.10 -1.99 19.95
N PRO A 61 -22.07 -2.40 19.13
CA PRO A 61 -23.20 -3.18 19.62
C PRO A 61 -22.71 -4.52 20.17
N GLY A 62 -23.34 -4.97 21.25
CA GLY A 62 -23.06 -6.29 21.82
C GLY A 62 -23.33 -7.41 20.80
N ARG A 63 -22.59 -8.52 20.93
CA ARG A 63 -22.78 -9.69 20.08
C ARG A 63 -24.18 -10.27 20.30
N LYS A 64 -24.87 -10.61 19.19
CA LYS A 64 -26.11 -11.36 19.21
C LYS A 64 -25.82 -12.85 19.14
N CYS A 65 -26.52 -13.64 19.95
CA CYS A 65 -26.49 -15.10 19.84
C CYS A 65 -27.19 -15.54 18.55
N ALA A 66 -26.56 -16.41 17.76
CA ALA A 66 -27.13 -16.89 16.50
C ALA A 66 -28.36 -17.78 16.68
N GLU A 67 -28.47 -18.49 17.81
CA GLU A 67 -29.60 -19.40 18.05
C GLU A 67 -30.82 -18.72 18.66
N CYS A 68 -30.64 -17.82 19.65
CA CYS A 68 -31.76 -17.17 20.32
C CYS A 68 -31.97 -15.71 19.92
N GLY A 69 -31.06 -15.11 19.15
CA GLY A 69 -31.15 -13.72 18.68
C GLY A 69 -30.89 -12.64 19.74
N GLU A 70 -30.72 -13.00 21.00
CA GLU A 70 -30.52 -12.03 22.08
C GLU A 70 -29.09 -11.48 22.11
N VAL A 71 -28.98 -10.19 22.46
CA VAL A 71 -27.72 -9.54 22.80
C VAL A 71 -27.37 -9.91 24.22
N GLY A 72 -26.25 -10.60 24.43
CA GLY A 72 -25.81 -11.00 25.76
C GLY A 72 -24.40 -11.58 25.78
N ASN A 73 -23.90 -11.88 26.98
CA ASN A 73 -22.58 -12.49 27.19
C ASN A 73 -22.62 -14.01 26.94
N HIS A 74 -23.20 -14.43 25.83
CA HIS A 74 -23.23 -15.83 25.42
C HIS A 74 -23.22 -15.98 23.90
N ASP A 75 -22.63 -17.07 23.45
CA ASP A 75 -22.64 -17.51 22.06
C ASP A 75 -23.68 -18.62 21.86
N ALA A 76 -23.93 -19.00 20.60
CA ALA A 76 -24.77 -20.16 20.24
C ALA A 76 -24.41 -21.41 21.06
N ARG A 77 -23.12 -21.76 21.13
CA ARG A 77 -22.61 -22.93 21.87
C ARG A 77 -22.95 -22.94 23.36
N ASN A 78 -23.16 -21.76 23.97
CA ASN A 78 -23.49 -21.64 25.39
C ASN A 78 -24.89 -21.02 25.59
N CYS A 79 -25.77 -21.12 24.59
CA CYS A 79 -27.11 -20.58 24.71
C CYS A 79 -27.92 -21.40 25.71
N LYS A 80 -28.24 -20.80 26.86
CA LYS A 80 -29.05 -21.46 27.90
C LYS A 80 -30.45 -21.79 27.38
N LYS A 81 -31.06 -20.89 26.61
CA LYS A 81 -32.41 -21.10 26.07
C LYS A 81 -32.53 -22.39 25.27
N ILE A 82 -31.54 -22.69 24.44
CA ILE A 82 -31.53 -23.91 23.62
C ILE A 82 -31.28 -25.15 24.48
N LYS A 83 -30.38 -25.06 25.47
CA LYS A 83 -30.17 -26.14 26.45
C LYS A 83 -31.47 -26.45 27.22
N GLU A 84 -32.22 -25.44 27.64
CA GLU A 84 -33.52 -25.63 28.30
C GLU A 84 -34.57 -26.25 27.36
N MET A 85 -34.62 -25.81 26.09
CA MET A 85 -35.51 -26.39 25.08
C MET A 85 -35.19 -27.85 24.76
N GLN A 86 -33.91 -28.23 24.76
CA GLN A 86 -33.47 -29.61 24.55
C GLN A 86 -33.80 -30.52 25.75
N LYS A 87 -33.70 -30.00 26.97
CA LYS A 87 -34.01 -30.76 28.20
C LYS A 87 -35.51 -31.07 28.37
N LYS A 88 -36.38 -30.30 27.72
CA LYS A 88 -37.84 -30.42 27.80
C LYS A 88 -38.43 -31.35 26.72
N LYS A 89 -37.59 -31.87 25.83
CA LYS A 89 -37.92 -32.93 24.86
C LYS A 89 -37.57 -34.28 25.43
#